data_AF-A0A434S651-F1
#
_entry.id   AF-A0A434S651-F1
#
_cell.length_a   1.000
_cell.length_b   1.000
_cell.length_c   1.000
_cell.angle_alpha   90.00
_cell.angle_beta   90.00
_cell.angle_gamma   90.00
#
_symmetry.space_group_name_H-M   'P 1'
#
loop_
_entity.id
_entity.type
_entity.pdbx_description
1 polymer ?
#
loop_
_entity_poly.entity_id
_entity_poly.type
_entity_poly.pdbx_seq_one_letter_code
_entity_poly.pdbx_strand_id
1 'polypeptide(L)'
;MRSRTIVAGKPKASSKIAATPENRDSEWQRGDDLSTWFSDIPTERRPLLNAKGGLSIGHTRLVLQFLSKNFSRKLSLAEMAGACDLSPYHFARAFSTTFGASPHQYVLKLRLDYAEKLLADGGLSITDIADLSGFSSQSHFTTTMKKYRNVTPLQVRARQLDRGRVSKIGRG
;
A
#
# COMPACT_ATOMS: atom_id res chain seq x y z
N MET A 1 63.66 30.83 -35.97
CA MET A 1 64.00 29.42 -35.69
C MET A 1 62.80 28.71 -35.11
N ARG A 2 62.47 27.55 -35.71
CA ARG A 2 61.82 26.35 -35.16
C ARG A 2 60.72 26.61 -34.10
N SER A 3 59.43 26.43 -34.42
CA SER A 3 58.75 25.12 -34.54
C SER A 3 58.93 24.30 -33.23
N ARG A 4 57.94 23.68 -32.59
CA ARG A 4 56.70 23.09 -33.09
C ARG A 4 56.01 22.37 -31.91
N THR A 5 54.72 22.06 -32.08
CA THR A 5 54.01 20.85 -31.54
C THR A 5 53.54 20.96 -30.08
N ILE A 6 52.36 20.48 -29.66
CA ILE A 6 51.53 19.33 -30.08
C ILE A 6 50.05 19.66 -29.75
N VAL A 7 49.13 19.70 -30.74
CA VAL A 7 48.05 18.71 -31.05
C VAL A 7 46.92 18.68 -30.00
N ALA A 8 45.75 19.21 -30.35
CA ALA A 8 44.55 18.49 -30.83
C ALA A 8 43.71 17.88 -29.69
N GLY A 9 42.38 17.94 -29.70
CA GLY A 9 41.50 18.05 -30.84
C GLY A 9 40.12 18.60 -30.53
N LYS A 10 39.35 18.54 -31.61
CA LYS A 10 38.09 19.19 -31.93
C LYS A 10 36.89 18.84 -31.03
N PRO A 11 35.81 19.66 -31.13
CA PRO A 11 34.69 19.71 -30.21
C PRO A 11 33.56 18.75 -30.59
N LYS A 12 32.54 18.60 -29.72
CA LYS A 12 31.12 18.53 -30.13
C LYS A 12 30.14 18.63 -28.95
N ALA A 13 29.26 19.63 -29.08
CA ALA A 13 27.81 19.64 -28.81
C ALA A 13 27.25 19.23 -27.43
N SER A 14 26.66 20.25 -26.79
CA SER A 14 25.40 20.31 -26.02
C SER A 14 24.80 19.02 -25.45
N SER A 15 24.58 19.00 -24.13
CA SER A 15 23.39 18.40 -23.50
C SER A 15 23.20 18.83 -22.04
N LYS A 16 22.01 19.41 -21.78
CA LYS A 16 21.13 19.14 -20.64
C LYS A 16 21.63 19.43 -19.21
N ILE A 17 21.19 20.60 -18.73
CA ILE A 17 20.61 20.89 -17.41
C ILE A 17 20.39 19.64 -16.54
N ALA A 18 21.25 19.45 -15.54
CA ALA A 18 21.04 18.52 -14.43
C ALA A 18 20.84 19.35 -13.17
N ALA A 19 19.57 19.55 -12.79
CA ALA A 19 19.22 20.05 -11.47
C ALA A 19 19.14 18.85 -10.52
N THR A 20 20.09 18.78 -9.60
CA THR A 20 20.09 17.85 -8.48
C THR A 20 19.11 18.35 -7.41
N PRO A 21 18.11 17.58 -6.97
CA PRO A 21 17.50 17.82 -5.67
C PRO A 21 18.22 16.95 -4.64
N GLU A 22 19.16 17.62 -3.98
CA GLU A 22 19.42 17.60 -2.55
C GLU A 22 18.58 16.62 -1.70
N ASN A 23 19.29 15.59 -1.25
CA ASN A 23 19.12 14.80 -0.05
C ASN A 23 18.37 15.51 1.11
N ARG A 24 17.15 15.04 1.43
CA ARG A 24 16.44 15.30 2.70
C ARG A 24 15.88 14.00 3.30
N ASP A 25 16.60 12.88 3.20
CA ASP A 25 16.22 11.60 3.81
C ASP A 25 16.94 11.38 5.15
N SER A 26 16.81 12.33 6.08
CA SER A 26 17.41 12.23 7.42
C SER A 26 16.48 12.74 8.51
N GLU A 27 15.23 12.26 8.50
CA GLU A 27 14.29 12.52 9.60
C GLU A 27 13.36 11.33 9.89
N TRP A 28 13.85 10.09 9.73
CA TRP A 28 13.18 8.91 10.27
C TRP A 28 13.76 8.54 11.64
N GLN A 29 13.55 9.40 12.63
CA GLN A 29 13.86 9.05 14.02
C GLN A 29 12.69 8.26 14.64
N ARG A 30 13.00 7.02 15.05
CA ARG A 30 12.51 6.30 16.24
C ARG A 30 11.01 6.48 16.58
N GLY A 31 10.16 5.49 16.25
CA GLY A 31 8.84 5.41 16.90
C GLY A 31 7.84 4.37 16.43
N ASP A 32 7.84 3.98 15.15
CA ASP A 32 6.75 3.13 14.63
C ASP A 32 7.10 1.65 14.70
N ASP A 33 6.84 1.05 15.86
CA ASP A 33 6.88 -0.39 16.06
C ASP A 33 5.92 -1.08 15.09
N LEU A 34 6.46 -1.85 14.16
CA LEU A 34 5.67 -2.65 13.23
C LEU A 34 4.74 -3.61 13.97
N SER A 35 5.02 -3.99 15.22
CA SER A 35 4.10 -4.79 16.03
C SER A 35 2.75 -4.11 16.22
N THR A 36 2.67 -2.78 16.34
CA THR A 36 1.40 -2.07 16.56
C THR A 36 0.52 -2.10 15.31
N TRP A 37 1.12 -2.12 14.12
CA TRP A 37 0.42 -2.25 12.84
C TRP A 37 0.14 -3.72 12.46
N PHE A 38 1.03 -4.66 12.83
CA PHE A 38 0.81 -6.11 12.65
C PHE A 38 -0.14 -6.72 13.69
N SER A 39 -0.33 -6.10 14.86
CA SER A 39 -1.26 -6.57 15.90
C SER A 39 -2.71 -6.58 15.43
N ASP A 40 -3.04 -5.69 14.49
CA ASP A 40 -4.34 -5.60 13.83
C ASP A 40 -4.47 -6.52 12.61
N ILE A 41 -3.38 -7.13 12.13
CA ILE A 41 -3.41 -8.04 10.99
C ILE A 41 -3.81 -9.43 11.52
N PRO A 42 -4.99 -9.96 11.13
CA PRO A 42 -5.42 -11.28 11.56
C PRO A 42 -4.37 -12.33 11.20
N THR A 43 -4.12 -13.29 12.10
CA THR A 43 -3.06 -14.30 11.97
C THR A 43 -3.09 -15.01 10.60
N GLU A 44 -4.28 -15.18 10.00
CA GLU A 44 -4.48 -15.75 8.68
C GLU A 44 -3.91 -14.96 7.50
N ARG A 45 -3.40 -13.74 7.72
CA ARG A 45 -2.78 -12.87 6.71
C ARG A 45 -1.29 -12.64 6.95
N ARG A 46 -0.68 -13.39 7.88
CA ARG A 46 0.76 -13.29 8.15
C ARG A 46 1.55 -13.79 6.94
N PRO A 47 2.54 -13.03 6.47
CA PRO A 47 3.39 -13.48 5.39
C PRO A 47 4.18 -14.72 5.79
N LEU A 48 4.28 -15.69 4.88
CA LEU A 48 5.23 -16.80 4.96
C LEU A 48 6.65 -16.25 4.72
N LEU A 49 7.25 -15.75 5.81
CA LEU A 49 8.60 -15.20 5.77
C LEU A 49 9.59 -16.27 5.32
N ASN A 50 10.47 -15.91 4.38
CA ASN A 50 11.52 -16.79 3.86
C ASN A 50 11.04 -18.08 3.18
N ALA A 51 9.80 -18.10 2.67
CA ALA A 51 9.34 -19.18 1.80
C ALA A 51 10.22 -19.25 0.54
N LYS A 52 10.58 -20.45 0.09
CA LYS A 52 11.38 -20.65 -1.12
C LYS A 52 10.66 -20.02 -2.33
N GLY A 53 11.30 -19.04 -2.96
CA GLY A 53 10.72 -18.28 -4.07
C GLY A 53 9.77 -17.15 -3.66
N GLY A 54 9.63 -16.86 -2.36
CA GLY A 54 8.93 -15.72 -1.80
C GLY A 54 9.82 -14.48 -1.64
N LEU A 55 9.22 -13.39 -1.18
CA LEU A 55 9.94 -12.17 -0.80
C LEU A 55 10.82 -12.42 0.42
N SER A 56 11.99 -11.78 0.43
CA SER A 56 12.84 -11.70 1.61
C SER A 56 12.14 -10.92 2.73
N ILE A 57 12.62 -11.04 3.96
CA ILE A 57 12.08 -10.27 5.10
C ILE A 57 12.21 -8.76 4.84
N GLY A 58 13.33 -8.32 4.26
CA GLY A 58 13.55 -6.92 3.88
C GLY A 58 12.53 -6.43 2.84
N HIS A 59 12.34 -7.17 1.75
CA HIS A 59 11.36 -6.81 0.72
C HIS A 59 9.92 -6.86 1.25
N THR A 60 9.61 -7.82 2.13
CA THR A 60 8.31 -7.92 2.79
C THR A 60 8.02 -6.65 3.61
N ARG A 61 9.02 -6.13 4.34
CA ARG A 61 8.88 -4.87 5.09
C ARG A 61 8.69 -3.68 4.16
N LEU A 62 9.50 -3.57 3.11
CA LEU A 62 9.43 -2.48 2.14
C LEU A 62 8.07 -2.42 1.44
N VAL A 63 7.59 -3.55 0.91
CA VAL A 63 6.29 -3.59 0.23
C VAL A 63 5.15 -3.22 1.18
N LEU A 64 5.20 -3.69 2.42
CA LEU A 64 4.15 -3.40 3.40
C LEU A 64 4.13 -1.91 3.78
N GLN A 65 5.29 -1.29 3.98
CA GLN A 65 5.40 0.14 4.22
C GLN A 65 4.93 0.95 3.01
N PHE A 66 5.25 0.50 1.79
CA PHE A 66 4.77 1.13 0.58
C PHE A 66 3.23 1.05 0.48
N LEU A 67 2.67 -0.13 0.75
CA LEU A 67 1.22 -0.35 0.69
C LEU A 67 0.46 0.43 1.76
N SER A 68 0.94 0.48 3.01
CA SER A 68 0.26 1.22 4.09
C SER A 68 0.11 2.71 3.79
N LYS A 69 1.07 3.30 3.07
CA LYS A 69 1.05 4.71 2.66
C LYS A 69 0.24 4.98 1.40
N ASN A 70 0.05 3.98 0.54
CA ASN A 70 -0.46 4.20 -0.82
C ASN A 70 -1.72 3.39 -1.18
N PHE A 71 -2.27 2.55 -0.30
CA PHE A 71 -3.38 1.67 -0.66
C PHE A 71 -4.64 2.41 -1.16
N SER A 72 -4.88 3.65 -0.70
CA SER A 72 -6.04 4.46 -1.08
C SER A 72 -5.94 5.07 -2.48
N ARG A 73 -4.74 5.17 -3.07
CA ARG A 73 -4.59 5.62 -4.46
C ARG A 73 -4.56 4.44 -5.43
N LYS A 74 -4.70 4.72 -6.73
CA LYS A 74 -4.46 3.71 -7.77
C LYS A 74 -2.97 3.29 -7.70
N LEU A 75 -2.75 1.99 -7.61
CA LEU A 75 -1.43 1.36 -7.52
C LEU A 75 -1.23 0.41 -8.69
N SER A 76 -0.12 0.58 -9.40
CA SER A 76 0.30 -0.37 -10.44
C SER A 76 1.22 -1.45 -9.86
N LEU A 77 1.27 -2.60 -10.55
CA LEU A 77 2.20 -3.67 -10.20
C LEU A 77 3.66 -3.22 -10.30
N ALA A 78 3.98 -2.36 -11.27
CA ALA A 78 5.31 -1.82 -11.47
C ALA A 78 5.77 -0.94 -10.30
N GLU A 79 4.88 -0.10 -9.76
CA GLU A 79 5.20 0.72 -8.58
C GLU A 79 5.47 -0.13 -7.34
N MET A 80 4.65 -1.16 -7.10
CA MET A 80 4.85 -2.07 -5.97
C MET A 80 6.16 -2.86 -6.10
N ALA A 81 6.49 -3.28 -7.32
CA ALA A 81 7.74 -3.99 -7.60
C ALA A 81 8.96 -3.08 -7.47
N GLY A 82 8.86 -1.83 -7.94
CA GLY A 82 9.89 -0.81 -7.81
C GLY A 82 10.21 -0.46 -6.36
N ALA A 83 9.22 -0.51 -5.46
CA ALA A 83 9.46 -0.34 -4.02
C ALA A 83 10.36 -1.43 -3.40
N CYS A 84 10.59 -2.54 -4.10
CA CYS A 84 11.46 -3.64 -3.68
C CYS A 84 12.64 -3.87 -4.63
N ASP A 85 12.88 -2.97 -5.60
CA ASP A 85 13.89 -3.15 -6.65
C ASP A 85 13.77 -4.49 -7.42
N LEU A 86 12.52 -4.95 -7.64
CA LEU A 86 12.21 -6.19 -8.35
C LEU A 86 11.55 -5.90 -9.69
N SER A 87 11.70 -6.84 -10.63
CA SER A 87 10.88 -6.84 -11.84
C SER A 87 9.40 -7.15 -11.48
N PRO A 88 8.41 -6.60 -12.21
CA PRO A 88 6.99 -6.84 -11.93
C PRO A 88 6.61 -8.32 -11.90
N TYR A 89 7.22 -9.13 -12.79
CA TYR A 89 6.98 -10.57 -12.86
C TYR A 89 7.52 -11.31 -11.63
N HIS A 90 8.78 -11.05 -11.26
CA HIS A 90 9.38 -11.67 -10.06
C HIS A 90 8.65 -11.25 -8.79
N PHE A 91 8.31 -9.96 -8.68
CA PHE A 91 7.55 -9.43 -7.56
C PHE A 91 6.18 -10.11 -7.43
N ALA A 92 5.38 -10.21 -8.50
CA ALA A 92 4.06 -10.82 -8.43
C ALA A 92 4.11 -12.28 -7.94
N ARG A 93 5.09 -13.05 -8.44
CA ARG A 93 5.30 -14.44 -8.03
C ARG A 93 5.72 -14.53 -6.57
N ALA A 94 6.77 -13.81 -6.19
CA ALA A 94 7.32 -13.81 -4.84
C ALA A 94 6.31 -13.29 -3.81
N PHE A 95 5.57 -12.24 -4.15
CA PHE A 95 4.51 -11.70 -3.32
C PHE A 95 3.41 -12.73 -3.09
N SER A 96 2.96 -13.43 -4.14
CA SER A 96 1.90 -14.44 -4.00
C SER A 96 2.35 -15.62 -3.15
N THR A 97 3.62 -16.04 -3.27
CA THR A 97 4.22 -17.07 -2.41
C THR A 97 4.30 -16.62 -0.95
N THR A 98 4.62 -15.34 -0.70
CA THR A 98 4.74 -14.80 0.66
C THR A 98 3.39 -14.53 1.31
N PHE A 99 2.43 -13.93 0.60
CA PHE A 99 1.17 -13.45 1.18
C PHE A 99 -0.05 -14.34 0.87
N GLY A 100 0.14 -15.41 0.08
CA GLY A 100 -0.94 -16.33 -0.32
C GLY A 100 -2.01 -15.70 -1.22
N ALA A 101 -1.78 -14.47 -1.72
CA ALA A 101 -2.71 -13.73 -2.57
C ALA A 101 -1.93 -12.84 -3.54
N SER A 102 -2.54 -12.49 -4.68
CA SER A 102 -1.89 -11.57 -5.61
C SER A 102 -1.77 -10.15 -5.03
N PRO A 103 -0.81 -9.33 -5.49
CA PRO A 103 -0.64 -7.97 -4.99
C PRO A 103 -1.93 -7.14 -5.03
N HIS A 104 -2.66 -7.21 -6.15
CA HIS A 104 -3.91 -6.47 -6.31
C HIS A 104 -5.02 -6.96 -5.37
N GLN A 105 -5.10 -8.28 -5.12
CA GLN A 105 -6.07 -8.82 -4.16
C GLN A 105 -5.74 -8.39 -2.73
N TYR A 106 -4.45 -8.32 -2.38
CA TYR A 106 -4.01 -7.87 -1.07
C TYR A 106 -4.37 -6.38 -0.85
N VAL A 107 -4.14 -5.52 -1.84
CA VAL A 107 -4.57 -4.11 -1.80
C VAL A 107 -6.09 -4.01 -1.59
N LEU A 108 -6.91 -4.78 -2.33
CA LEU A 108 -8.36 -4.77 -2.12
C LEU A 108 -8.76 -5.17 -0.69
N LYS A 109 -8.05 -6.13 -0.09
CA LYS A 109 -8.31 -6.52 1.31
C LYS A 109 -7.99 -5.36 2.26
N LEU A 110 -6.85 -4.67 2.10
CA LEU A 110 -6.49 -3.51 2.91
C LEU A 110 -7.55 -2.40 2.81
N ARG A 111 -8.02 -2.11 1.60
CA ARG A 111 -9.07 -1.10 1.37
C ARG A 111 -10.37 -1.46 2.07
N LEU A 112 -10.77 -2.73 2.03
CA LEU A 112 -11.97 -3.21 2.72
C LEU A 112 -11.84 -3.10 4.24
N ASP A 113 -10.69 -3.45 4.81
CA ASP A 113 -10.49 -3.35 6.26
C ASP A 113 -10.54 -1.88 6.72
N TYR A 114 -9.92 -0.98 5.94
CA TYR A 114 -10.01 0.47 6.21
C TYR A 114 -11.46 0.97 6.10
N ALA A 115 -12.20 0.53 5.07
CA ALA A 115 -13.60 0.88 4.92
C ALA A 115 -14.47 0.37 6.09
N GLU A 116 -14.21 -0.83 6.61
CA GLU A 116 -14.91 -1.37 7.78
C GLU A 116 -14.67 -0.53 9.04
N LYS A 117 -13.44 -0.03 9.24
CA LYS A 117 -13.12 0.91 10.33
C LYS A 117 -13.93 2.21 10.19
N LEU A 118 -14.03 2.78 8.99
CA LEU A 118 -14.83 3.99 8.75
C LEU A 118 -16.34 3.75 8.87
N LEU A 119 -16.83 2.56 8.48
CA LEU A 119 -18.23 2.19 8.62
C LEU A 119 -18.64 2.05 10.10
N ALA A 120 -17.71 1.64 10.95
CA ALA A 120 -17.90 1.53 12.40
C ALA A 120 -18.06 2.89 13.08
N ASP A 121 -17.27 3.88 12.65
CA ASP A 121 -17.31 5.24 13.19
C ASP A 121 -18.62 5.97 12.85
N GLY A 122 -19.22 5.65 11.70
CA GLY A 122 -20.58 6.08 11.36
C GLY A 122 -20.73 7.55 10.91
N GLY A 123 -19.67 8.36 10.95
CA GLY A 123 -19.72 9.79 10.60
C GLY A 123 -19.71 10.12 9.11
N LEU A 124 -19.36 9.17 8.23
CA LEU A 124 -19.15 9.42 6.80
C LEU A 124 -20.25 8.80 5.91
N SER A 125 -20.50 9.33 4.71
CA SER A 125 -21.38 8.67 3.75
C SER A 125 -20.72 7.40 3.17
N ILE A 126 -21.51 6.47 2.61
CA ILE A 126 -20.94 5.27 1.97
C ILE A 126 -20.08 5.63 0.75
N THR A 127 -20.41 6.73 0.07
CA THR A 127 -19.65 7.27 -1.06
C THR A 127 -18.30 7.81 -0.59
N ASP A 128 -18.26 8.65 0.45
CA ASP A 128 -17.01 9.19 0.99
C ASP A 128 -16.09 8.07 1.49
N ILE A 129 -16.66 7.04 2.12
CA ILE A 129 -15.91 5.86 2.55
C ILE A 129 -15.30 5.13 1.35
N ALA A 130 -16.04 5.00 0.25
CA ALA A 130 -15.52 4.36 -0.96
C ALA A 130 -14.32 5.14 -1.51
N ASP A 131 -14.43 6.46 -1.57
CA ASP A 131 -13.39 7.36 -2.10
C ASP A 131 -12.15 7.37 -1.19
N LEU A 132 -12.32 7.54 0.12
CA LEU A 132 -11.22 7.53 1.09
C LEU A 132 -10.50 6.16 1.13
N SER A 133 -11.25 5.08 0.94
CA SER A 133 -10.69 3.72 0.87
C SER A 133 -10.09 3.40 -0.50
N GLY A 134 -10.16 4.30 -1.48
CA GLY A 134 -9.53 4.14 -2.79
C GLY A 134 -10.30 3.33 -3.82
N PHE A 135 -11.60 3.12 -3.61
CA PHE A 135 -12.46 2.55 -4.63
C PHE A 135 -12.77 3.59 -5.70
N SER A 136 -12.97 3.13 -6.94
CA SER A 136 -13.30 4.01 -8.06
C SER A 136 -14.75 4.50 -8.05
N SER A 137 -15.62 3.84 -7.29
CA SER A 137 -17.02 4.21 -7.10
C SER A 137 -17.64 3.42 -5.94
N GLN A 138 -18.75 3.94 -5.42
CA GLN A 138 -19.58 3.26 -4.42
C GLN A 138 -20.05 1.87 -4.88
N SER A 139 -20.41 1.73 -6.17
CA SER A 139 -20.87 0.46 -6.74
C SER A 139 -19.75 -0.59 -6.75
N HIS A 140 -18.54 -0.18 -7.14
CA HIS A 140 -17.36 -1.06 -7.10
C HIS A 140 -17.01 -1.47 -5.67
N PHE A 141 -17.06 -0.53 -4.72
CA PHE A 141 -16.90 -0.82 -3.29
C PHE A 141 -17.91 -1.86 -2.80
N THR A 142 -19.20 -1.62 -3.04
CA THR A 142 -20.28 -2.50 -2.58
C THR A 142 -20.14 -3.92 -3.13
N THR A 143 -19.83 -4.03 -4.42
CA THR A 143 -19.63 -5.32 -5.10
C THR A 143 -18.42 -6.06 -4.53
N THR A 144 -17.34 -5.34 -4.28
CA THR A 144 -16.11 -5.90 -3.69
C THR A 144 -16.34 -6.35 -2.26
N MET A 145 -17.02 -5.56 -1.43
CA MET A 145 -17.34 -5.93 -0.06
C MET A 145 -18.23 -7.18 -0.01
N LYS A 146 -19.27 -7.25 -0.85
CA LYS A 146 -20.11 -8.45 -0.95
C LYS A 146 -19.30 -9.67 -1.38
N LYS A 147 -18.38 -9.52 -2.34
CA LYS A 147 -17.52 -10.62 -2.81
C LYS A 147 -16.55 -11.14 -1.75
N TYR A 148 -15.92 -10.24 -0.97
CA TYR A 148 -14.82 -10.59 -0.07
C TYR A 148 -15.21 -10.70 1.40
N ARG A 149 -16.38 -10.17 1.80
CA ARG A 149 -16.89 -10.16 3.19
C ARG A 149 -18.28 -10.75 3.32
N ASN A 150 -18.94 -11.07 2.20
CA ASN A 150 -20.29 -11.62 2.16
C ASN A 150 -21.36 -10.72 2.83
N VAL A 151 -21.09 -9.42 2.91
CA VAL A 151 -21.97 -8.39 3.49
C VAL A 151 -21.87 -7.11 2.67
N THR A 152 -22.89 -6.25 2.74
CA THR A 152 -22.85 -4.91 2.11
C THR A 152 -22.40 -3.83 3.09
N PRO A 153 -21.87 -2.68 2.62
CA PRO A 153 -21.49 -1.57 3.50
C PRO A 153 -22.63 -1.10 4.42
N LEU A 154 -23.86 -1.09 3.90
CA LEU A 154 -25.05 -0.73 4.67
C LEU A 154 -25.36 -1.75 5.77
N GLN A 155 -25.22 -3.06 5.49
CA GLN A 155 -25.39 -4.11 6.50
C GLN A 155 -24.33 -4.02 7.60
N VAL A 156 -23.08 -3.72 7.25
CA VAL A 156 -22.00 -3.50 8.24
C VAL A 156 -22.36 -2.33 9.15
N ARG A 157 -22.78 -1.20 8.57
CA ARG A 157 -23.20 -0.01 9.34
C ARG A 157 -24.40 -0.29 10.25
N ALA A 158 -25.43 -0.97 9.76
CA ALA A 158 -26.61 -1.30 10.56
C ALA A 158 -26.24 -2.15 11.79
N ARG A 159 -25.41 -3.19 11.59
CA ARG A 159 -24.92 -4.06 12.68
C ARG A 159 -24.13 -3.29 13.75
N GLN A 160 -23.38 -2.26 13.36
CA GLN A 160 -22.59 -1.42 14.27
C GLN A 160 -23.50 -0.52 15.12
N LEU A 161 -24.52 0.09 14.50
CA LEU A 161 -25.51 0.92 15.22
C LEU A 161 -26.29 0.12 16.26
N ASP A 162 -26.65 -1.13 15.95
CA ASP A 162 -27.35 -2.00 16.90
C ASP A 162 -26.47 -2.37 18.10
N ARG A 163 -25.17 -2.63 17.89
CA ARG A 163 -24.20 -2.87 18.99
C ARG A 163 -24.00 -1.64 19.88
N GLY A 164 -24.00 -0.44 19.29
CA GLY A 164 -23.86 0.83 20.03
C GLY A 164 -25.09 1.21 20.86
N ARG A 165 -26.31 0.83 20.42
CA ARG A 165 -27.56 1.10 21.15
C ARG A 165 -27.72 0.24 22.40
N VAL A 166 -27.27 -1.02 22.38
CA VAL A 166 -27.39 -1.94 23.52
C VAL A 166 -26.55 -1.48 24.73
N SER A 167 -25.43 -0.80 24.51
CA SER A 167 -24.55 -0.33 25.61
C SER A 167 -25.06 0.91 26.37
N LYS A 168 -26.12 1.60 25.90
CA LYS A 168 -26.68 2.79 26.58
C LYS A 168 -27.85 2.50 27.52
N ILE A 169 -28.27 1.24 27.66
CA ILE A 169 -29.49 0.86 28.41
C ILE A 169 -29.17 0.33 29.83
N GLY A 170 -27.89 0.25 30.23
CA GLY A 170 -27.46 -0.44 31.46
C GLY A 170 -26.61 0.38 32.44
N ARG A 171 -26.86 1.68 32.59
CA ARG A 171 -26.32 2.48 33.72
C ARG A 171 -27.44 3.29 34.34
N GLY A 172 -28.24 2.61 35.16
CA GLY A 172 -29.13 3.20 36.17
C GLY A 172 -28.44 3.19 37.52
#